data_AF-A0A927UK51-F1
#
_entry.id   AF-A0A927UK51-F1
#
_cell.length_a   1.000
_cell.length_b   1.000
_cell.length_c   1.000
_cell.angle_alpha   90.00
_cell.angle_beta   90.00
_cell.angle_gamma   90.00
#
_symmetry.space_group_name_H-M   'P 1'
#
loop_
_entity.id
_entity.type
_entity.pdbx_description
1 polymer ?
#
loop_
_entity_poly.entity_id
_entity_poly.type
_entity_poly.pdbx_seq_one_letter_code
_entity_poly.pdbx_strand_id
1 'polypeptide(L)'
;MNKDKIFGISIIVNILLAIIIFGLLADASHKIKYDYVSEERIEEESLQSALDEGSYGVAAATSHSIRGGAKIPKEYEDYYRLGEYTDLLFLKEVFTKAGNTDTVTMCENRISKIREEMSDYGVLFDKIDQSVDKAIRE
;
A
#
# COMPACT_ATOMS: atom_id res chain seq x y z
N MET A 1 48.76 19.39 -23.63
CA MET A 1 47.59 18.50 -23.45
C MET A 1 46.37 19.40 -23.27
N ASN A 2 45.43 19.42 -24.24
CA ASN A 2 44.36 20.44 -24.31
C ASN A 2 43.41 20.37 -23.12
N LYS A 3 43.21 21.51 -22.44
CA LYS A 3 42.35 21.66 -21.26
C LYS A 3 40.91 21.17 -21.50
N ASP A 4 40.44 21.26 -22.74
CA ASP A 4 39.11 20.80 -23.17
C ASP A 4 38.94 19.27 -23.09
N LYS A 5 40.02 18.51 -23.30
CA LYS A 5 39.98 17.04 -23.16
C LYS A 5 39.91 16.62 -21.68
N ILE A 6 40.54 17.37 -20.79
CA ILE A 6 40.52 17.10 -19.34
C ILE A 6 39.15 17.43 -18.75
N PHE A 7 38.54 18.55 -19.18
CA PHE A 7 37.16 18.90 -18.80
C PHE A 7 36.14 17.89 -19.33
N GLY A 8 36.27 17.46 -20.59
CA GLY A 8 35.39 16.43 -21.18
C GLY A 8 35.45 15.10 -20.45
N ILE A 9 36.65 14.64 -20.06
CA ILE A 9 36.83 13.41 -19.29
C ILE A 9 36.22 13.54 -17.89
N SER A 10 36.41 14.68 -17.21
CA SER A 10 35.81 14.94 -15.89
C SER A 10 34.28 14.92 -15.92
N ILE A 11 33.66 15.50 -16.97
CA ILE A 11 32.20 15.49 -17.15
C ILE A 11 31.70 14.06 -17.39
N ILE A 12 32.37 13.28 -18.24
CA ILE A 12 31.99 11.89 -18.52
C ILE A 12 32.11 11.02 -17.26
N VAL A 13 33.18 11.19 -16.47
CA VAL A 13 33.36 10.47 -15.21
C VAL A 13 32.27 10.81 -14.20
N ASN A 14 31.88 12.09 -14.08
CA ASN A 14 30.79 12.50 -13.20
C ASN A 14 29.42 11.97 -13.63
N ILE A 15 29.15 11.91 -14.94
CA ILE A 15 27.91 11.31 -15.47
C ILE A 15 27.88 9.80 -15.18
N LEU A 16 29.01 9.10 -15.37
CA LEU A 16 29.12 7.67 -15.05
C LEU A 16 28.94 7.42 -13.55
N LEU A 17 29.54 8.24 -12.69
CA LEU A 17 29.36 8.19 -11.24
C LEU A 17 27.90 8.43 -10.84
N ALA A 18 27.22 9.40 -11.47
CA ALA A 18 25.80 9.64 -11.22
C ALA A 18 24.95 8.42 -11.60
N ILE A 19 25.20 7.80 -12.77
CA ILE A 19 24.49 6.58 -13.20
C ILE A 19 24.72 5.44 -12.21
N ILE A 20 25.94 5.24 -11.73
CA ILE A 20 26.27 4.20 -10.74
C ILE A 20 25.55 4.49 -9.41
N ILE A 21 25.55 5.74 -8.95
CA ILE A 21 24.86 6.14 -7.71
C ILE A 21 23.34 5.97 -7.86
N PHE A 22 22.74 6.35 -8.99
CA PHE A 22 21.32 6.13 -9.25
C PHE A 22 20.98 4.65 -9.36
N GLY A 23 21.86 3.82 -9.95
CA GLY A 23 21.70 2.36 -9.98
C GLY A 23 21.77 1.74 -8.59
N LEU A 24 22.72 2.19 -7.75
CA LEU A 24 22.85 1.75 -6.36
C LEU A 24 21.70 2.24 -5.48
N LEU A 25 21.18 3.45 -5.72
CA LEU A 25 19.99 3.96 -5.05
C LEU A 25 18.73 3.20 -5.49
N ALA A 26 18.63 2.81 -6.76
CA ALA A 26 17.54 1.97 -7.24
C ALA A 26 17.61 0.56 -6.62
N ASP A 27 18.79 -0.07 -6.59
CA ASP A 27 18.98 -1.40 -5.99
C ASP A 27 18.80 -1.37 -4.46
N ALA A 28 19.28 -0.32 -3.79
CA ALA A 28 19.04 -0.10 -2.36
C ALA A 28 17.57 0.20 -2.08
N SER A 29 16.87 0.97 -2.94
CA SER A 29 15.43 1.18 -2.81
C SER A 29 14.65 -0.12 -3.00
N HIS A 30 15.10 -0.98 -3.91
CA HIS A 30 14.50 -2.29 -4.14
C HIS A 30 14.75 -3.20 -2.93
N LYS A 31 15.98 -3.27 -2.42
CA LYS A 31 16.31 -4.05 -1.21
C LYS A 31 15.62 -3.53 0.04
N ILE A 32 15.56 -2.21 0.26
CA ILE A 32 14.84 -1.62 1.40
C ILE A 32 13.33 -1.92 1.31
N LYS A 33 12.76 -1.95 0.10
CA LYS A 33 11.32 -2.22 -0.09
C LYS A 33 10.95 -3.70 0.10
N TYR A 34 11.89 -4.63 -0.07
CA TYR A 34 11.64 -6.08 0.01
C TYR A 34 12.23 -6.76 1.26
N ASP A 35 13.37 -6.32 1.80
CA ASP A 35 13.96 -6.94 3.01
C ASP A 35 13.23 -6.53 4.31
N TYR A 36 12.55 -5.38 4.35
CA TYR A 36 11.70 -4.99 5.48
C TYR A 36 10.38 -5.80 5.55
N VAL A 37 10.09 -6.58 4.50
CA VAL A 37 8.92 -7.47 4.40
C VAL A 37 9.39 -8.93 4.45
N SER A 38 10.53 -9.19 5.09
CA SER A 38 10.90 -10.56 5.49
C SER A 38 10.25 -10.88 6.84
N GLU A 39 9.12 -11.58 6.75
CA GLU A 39 8.55 -12.41 7.81
C GLU A 39 8.14 -11.72 9.13
N GLU A 40 7.37 -10.63 9.07
CA GLU A 40 6.32 -10.50 10.09
C GLU A 40 5.23 -11.50 9.71
N ARG A 41 5.26 -12.67 10.35
CA ARG A 41 4.11 -13.58 10.38
C ARG A 41 2.96 -12.81 11.02
N ILE A 42 2.11 -12.24 10.18
CA ILE A 42 0.84 -11.67 10.63
C ILE A 42 0.05 -12.83 11.23
N GLU A 43 -0.18 -12.80 12.54
CA GLU A 43 -0.94 -13.86 13.20
C GLU A 43 -2.39 -13.82 12.70
N GLU A 44 -2.79 -14.90 12.03
CA GLU A 44 -4.06 -15.08 11.30
C GLU A 44 -5.29 -14.81 12.17
N GLU A 45 -5.21 -15.13 13.47
CA GLU A 45 -6.26 -14.87 14.46
C GLU A 45 -6.58 -13.38 14.63
N SER A 46 -5.62 -12.49 14.39
CA SER A 46 -5.78 -11.05 14.64
C SER A 46 -6.74 -10.39 13.65
N LEU A 47 -6.75 -10.82 12.39
CA LEU A 47 -7.58 -10.22 11.35
C LEU A 47 -9.01 -10.73 11.40
N GLN A 48 -9.18 -12.04 11.57
CA GLN A 48 -10.50 -12.64 11.72
C GLN A 48 -11.19 -12.13 12.98
N SER A 49 -10.50 -12.13 14.13
CA SER A 49 -11.07 -11.60 15.38
C SER A 49 -11.43 -10.11 15.26
N ALA A 50 -10.58 -9.30 14.60
CA ALA A 50 -10.89 -7.89 14.37
C ALA A 50 -12.15 -7.70 13.50
N LEU A 51 -12.38 -8.55 12.50
CA LEU A 51 -13.59 -8.50 11.67
C LEU A 51 -14.82 -8.98 12.45
N ASP A 52 -14.69 -10.06 13.24
CA ASP A 52 -15.77 -10.61 14.07
C ASP A 52 -16.21 -9.63 15.17
N GLU A 53 -15.26 -8.90 15.76
CA GLU A 53 -15.51 -7.87 16.77
C GLU A 53 -15.96 -6.53 16.18
N GLY A 54 -15.93 -6.35 14.86
CA GLY A 54 -16.21 -5.08 14.19
C GLY A 54 -15.12 -4.02 14.38
N SER A 55 -13.92 -4.42 14.78
CA SER A 55 -12.72 -3.60 14.94
C SER A 55 -12.03 -3.34 13.59
N TYR A 56 -12.74 -2.73 12.64
CA TYR A 56 -12.28 -2.59 11.25
C TYR A 56 -11.00 -1.76 11.08
N GLY A 57 -10.71 -0.82 11.99
CA GLY A 57 -9.44 -0.08 11.98
C GLY A 57 -8.22 -0.98 12.23
N VAL A 58 -8.37 -2.01 13.09
CA VAL A 58 -7.34 -3.03 13.29
C VAL A 58 -7.21 -3.90 12.04
N ALA A 59 -8.34 -4.28 11.43
CA ALA A 59 -8.31 -5.03 10.17
C ALA A 59 -7.61 -4.26 9.03
N ALA A 60 -7.83 -2.95 8.95
CA ALA A 60 -7.13 -2.07 8.00
C ALA A 60 -5.61 -2.08 8.27
N ALA A 61 -5.18 -1.81 9.50
CA ALA A 61 -3.76 -1.78 9.87
C ALA A 61 -3.05 -3.12 9.58
N THR A 62 -3.67 -4.23 9.93
CA THR A 62 -3.13 -5.58 9.70
C THR A 62 -3.02 -5.91 8.20
N SER A 63 -3.83 -5.30 7.34
CA SER A 63 -3.73 -5.47 5.88
C SER A 63 -2.56 -4.69 5.24
N HIS A 64 -1.91 -3.76 5.95
CA HIS A 64 -0.86 -2.91 5.38
C HIS A 64 0.36 -3.69 4.91
N SER A 65 0.79 -4.69 5.67
CA SER A 65 1.98 -5.50 5.37
C SER A 65 1.87 -6.24 4.03
N ILE A 66 0.66 -6.52 3.56
CA ILE A 66 0.40 -7.12 2.23
C ILE A 66 0.66 -6.17 1.08
N ARG A 67 0.36 -4.89 1.27
CA ARG A 67 0.70 -3.88 0.25
C ARG A 67 2.22 -3.73 0.09
N GLY A 68 2.97 -4.17 1.10
CA GLY A 68 4.42 -4.36 1.03
C GLY A 68 4.87 -5.58 0.22
N GLY A 69 3.96 -6.44 -0.26
CA GLY A 69 4.27 -7.63 -1.04
C GLY A 69 4.35 -8.93 -0.23
N ALA A 70 3.85 -8.94 1.02
CA ALA A 70 3.75 -10.16 1.80
C ALA A 70 2.87 -11.20 1.10
N LYS A 71 3.32 -12.46 1.09
CA LYS A 71 2.52 -13.58 0.56
C LYS A 71 1.43 -13.94 1.55
N ILE A 72 0.21 -14.02 1.05
CA ILE A 72 -0.98 -14.36 1.83
C ILE A 72 -1.33 -15.84 1.59
N PRO A 73 -1.61 -16.63 2.64
CA PRO A 73 -2.24 -17.93 2.46
C PRO A 73 -3.64 -17.77 1.85
N LYS A 74 -4.00 -18.64 0.90
CA LYS A 74 -5.22 -18.49 0.08
C LYS A 74 -6.50 -18.51 0.91
N GLU A 75 -6.50 -19.29 1.98
CA GLU A 75 -7.58 -19.43 2.95
C GLU A 75 -7.95 -18.12 3.68
N TYR A 76 -7.05 -17.13 3.70
CA TYR A 76 -7.27 -15.84 4.36
C TYR A 76 -7.42 -14.67 3.39
N GLU A 77 -7.38 -14.93 2.08
CA GLU A 77 -7.40 -13.91 1.04
C GLU A 77 -8.61 -12.96 1.20
N ASP A 78 -9.77 -13.51 1.56
CA ASP A 78 -11.00 -12.73 1.74
C ASP A 78 -10.91 -11.78 2.94
N TYR A 79 -10.39 -12.22 4.08
CA TYR A 79 -10.22 -11.35 5.25
C TYR A 79 -9.27 -10.18 4.95
N TYR A 80 -8.21 -10.43 4.19
CA TYR A 80 -7.26 -9.39 3.82
C TYR A 80 -7.82 -8.42 2.79
N ARG A 81 -8.63 -8.90 1.84
CA ARG A 81 -9.35 -8.02 0.91
C ARG A 81 -10.36 -7.14 1.65
N LEU A 82 -11.00 -7.64 2.72
CA LEU A 82 -11.87 -6.84 3.60
C LEU A 82 -11.08 -5.79 4.40
N GLY A 83 -9.88 -6.12 4.86
CA GLY A 83 -8.96 -5.17 5.47
C GLY A 83 -8.51 -4.08 4.48
N GLU A 84 -8.11 -4.47 3.27
CA GLU A 84 -7.74 -3.54 2.19
C GLU A 84 -8.90 -2.61 1.86
N TYR A 85 -10.12 -3.15 1.74
CA TYR A 85 -11.34 -2.38 1.50
C TYR A 85 -11.55 -1.30 2.56
N THR A 86 -11.42 -1.66 3.84
CA THR A 86 -11.55 -0.72 4.97
C THR A 86 -10.51 0.40 4.87
N ASP A 87 -9.26 0.06 4.61
CA ASP A 87 -8.19 1.05 4.54
C ASP A 87 -8.35 2.01 3.36
N LEU A 88 -8.81 1.51 2.21
CA LEU A 88 -9.08 2.32 1.02
C LEU A 88 -10.19 3.35 1.27
N LEU A 89 -11.20 3.02 2.09
CA LEU A 89 -12.24 3.98 2.46
C LEU A 89 -11.68 5.13 3.29
N PHE A 90 -10.84 4.81 4.29
CA PHE A 90 -10.16 5.83 5.09
C PHE A 90 -9.22 6.70 4.24
N LEU A 91 -8.39 6.06 3.39
CA LEU A 91 -7.48 6.78 2.50
C LEU A 91 -8.25 7.67 1.53
N LYS A 92 -9.36 7.19 0.94
CA LYS A 92 -10.23 7.99 0.08
C LYS A 92 -10.68 9.26 0.78
N GLU A 93 -11.10 9.18 2.04
CA GLU A 93 -11.52 10.35 2.81
C GLU A 93 -10.36 11.32 3.06
N VAL A 94 -9.21 10.80 3.50
CA VAL A 94 -8.01 11.62 3.75
C VAL A 94 -7.59 12.37 2.48
N PHE A 95 -7.54 11.69 1.33
CA PHE A 95 -7.14 12.29 0.07
C PHE A 95 -8.21 13.21 -0.53
N THR A 96 -9.50 12.95 -0.26
CA THR A 96 -10.59 13.89 -0.58
C THR A 96 -10.38 15.21 0.14
N LYS A 97 -10.13 15.18 1.46
CA LYS A 97 -9.84 16.39 2.26
C LYS A 97 -8.57 17.10 1.81
N ALA A 98 -7.57 16.35 1.35
CA ALA A 98 -6.32 16.91 0.81
C ALA A 98 -6.44 17.45 -0.63
N GLY A 99 -7.57 17.22 -1.31
CA GLY A 99 -7.79 17.66 -2.70
C GLY A 99 -7.01 16.86 -3.75
N ASN A 100 -6.56 15.64 -3.43
CA ASN A 100 -5.81 14.77 -4.35
C ASN A 100 -6.77 13.87 -5.15
N THR A 101 -7.30 14.41 -6.24
CA THR A 101 -8.36 13.78 -7.07
C THR A 101 -7.91 12.48 -7.74
N ASP A 102 -6.65 12.38 -8.15
CA ASP A 102 -6.14 11.19 -8.84
C ASP A 102 -6.08 9.99 -7.89
N THR A 103 -5.62 10.22 -6.66
CA THR A 103 -5.53 9.17 -5.65
C THR A 103 -6.92 8.76 -5.15
N VAL A 104 -7.85 9.71 -5.03
CA VAL A 104 -9.26 9.42 -4.75
C VAL A 104 -9.85 8.50 -5.80
N THR A 105 -9.65 8.82 -7.09
CA THR A 105 -10.15 7.99 -8.21
C THR A 105 -9.53 6.58 -8.17
N MET A 106 -8.25 6.46 -7.85
CA MET A 106 -7.61 5.16 -7.67
C MET A 106 -8.22 4.34 -6.53
N CYS A 107 -8.51 4.98 -5.40
CA CYS A 107 -9.17 4.32 -4.28
C CYS A 107 -10.58 3.86 -4.68
N GLU A 108 -11.38 4.71 -5.31
CA GLU A 108 -12.74 4.40 -5.76
C GLU A 108 -12.78 3.22 -6.73
N ASN A 109 -11.86 3.19 -7.70
CA ASN A 109 -11.74 2.09 -8.65
C ASN A 109 -11.39 0.77 -7.94
N ARG A 110 -10.47 0.80 -6.97
CA ARG A 110 -10.08 -0.40 -6.23
C ARG A 110 -11.18 -0.90 -5.29
N ILE A 111 -11.86 0.01 -4.59
CA ILE A 111 -13.03 -0.27 -3.75
C ILE A 111 -14.12 -0.97 -4.58
N SER A 112 -14.44 -0.40 -5.75
CA SER A 112 -15.46 -0.96 -6.65
C SER A 112 -15.08 -2.37 -7.12
N LYS A 113 -13.81 -2.56 -7.49
CA LYS A 113 -13.29 -3.86 -7.90
C LYS A 113 -13.35 -4.90 -6.77
N ILE A 114 -13.01 -4.54 -5.54
CA ILE A 114 -13.11 -5.46 -4.39
C ILE A 114 -14.58 -5.85 -4.14
N ARG A 115 -15.51 -4.89 -4.21
CA ARG A 115 -16.96 -5.16 -4.08
C ARG A 115 -17.48 -6.11 -5.17
N GLU A 116 -16.99 -5.98 -6.39
CA GLU A 116 -17.33 -6.88 -7.50
C GLU A 116 -16.76 -8.29 -7.28
N GLU A 117 -15.46 -8.39 -6.96
CA GLU A 117 -14.77 -9.65 -6.76
C GLU A 117 -15.28 -10.44 -5.55
N MET A 118 -15.85 -9.77 -4.55
CA MET A 118 -16.33 -10.36 -3.30
C MET A 118 -17.82 -10.08 -3.07
N SER A 119 -18.64 -10.24 -4.13
CA SER A 119 -20.06 -9.88 -4.08
C SER A 119 -20.88 -10.55 -2.96
N ASP A 120 -20.47 -11.73 -2.47
CA ASP A 120 -21.12 -12.44 -1.35
C ASP A 120 -20.95 -11.74 0.02
N TYR A 121 -20.02 -10.78 0.12
CA TYR A 121 -19.68 -10.07 1.35
C TYR A 121 -20.43 -8.73 1.52
N GLY A 122 -21.48 -8.48 0.74
CA GLY A 122 -22.23 -7.21 0.74
C GLY A 122 -22.64 -6.70 2.12
N VAL A 123 -23.16 -7.56 2.98
CA VAL A 123 -23.55 -7.19 4.36
C VAL A 123 -22.35 -6.72 5.19
N LEU A 124 -21.17 -7.32 4.98
CA LEU A 124 -19.96 -6.92 5.68
C LEU A 124 -19.45 -5.56 5.16
N PHE A 125 -19.48 -5.34 3.84
CA PHE A 125 -19.13 -4.05 3.26
C PHE A 125 -19.99 -2.92 3.80
N ASP A 126 -21.31 -3.14 3.91
CA ASP A 126 -22.22 -2.12 4.45
C ASP A 126 -21.92 -1.79 5.91
N LYS A 127 -21.51 -2.79 6.72
CA LYS A 127 -21.07 -2.55 8.11
C LYS A 127 -19.75 -1.79 8.18
N ILE A 128 -18.80 -2.13 7.31
CA ILE A 128 -17.51 -1.42 7.21
C ILE A 128 -17.75 0.04 6.82
N ASP A 129 -18.55 0.29 5.78
CA ASP A 129 -18.88 1.64 5.31
C ASP A 129 -19.49 2.48 6.45
N GLN A 130 -20.47 1.92 7.16
CA GLN A 130 -21.09 2.60 8.32
C GLN A 130 -20.07 2.91 9.42
N SER A 131 -19.18 1.98 9.72
CA SER A 131 -18.16 2.17 10.75
C SER A 131 -17.13 3.22 10.37
N VAL A 132 -16.68 3.24 9.12
CA VAL A 132 -15.73 4.23 8.60
C VAL A 132 -16.38 5.61 8.56
N ASP A 133 -17.60 5.71 8.03
CA ASP A 133 -18.37 6.97 8.00
C ASP A 133 -18.57 7.55 9.41
N LYS A 134 -18.86 6.69 10.39
CA LYS A 134 -18.98 7.11 11.79
C LYS A 134 -17.64 7.67 12.31
N ALA A 135 -16.55 6.93 12.13
CA ALA A 135 -15.22 7.32 12.59
C ALA A 135 -14.71 8.62 11.96
N ILE A 136 -15.14 8.94 10.74
CA ILE A 136 -14.76 10.18 10.03
C ILE A 136 -15.49 11.41 10.60
N ARG A 137 -16.68 11.23 11.17
CA ARG A 137 -17.57 12.30 11.62
C ARG A 137 -17.45 12.64 13.11
N GLU A 138 -16.86 11.74 13.89
CA GLU A 138 -16.48 11.96 15.30
C GLU A 138 -15.23 12.85 15.40
#